data_AF-A0A7K9VBC1-F1
#
_entry.id   AF-A0A7K9VBC1-F1
#
_cell.length_a   1.000
_cell.length_b   1.000
_cell.length_c   1.000
_cell.angle_alpha   90.00
_cell.angle_beta   90.00
_cell.angle_gamma   90.00
#
_symmetry.space_group_name_H-M   'P 1'
#
loop_
_entity.id
_entity.type
_entity.pdbx_description
1 polymer ?
#
loop_
_entity_poly.entity_id
_entity_poly.type
_entity_poly.pdbx_seq_one_letter_code
_entity_poly.pdbx_strand_id
1 'polypeptide(L)'
;AAAMGSLRARCARVFEVCDEDNKGYLSREDFKVAVVMLFGYKPSKVEVDSVMSSVRPENSGILFEKFLNLMSARKAAQLYSSETRQIFTAFDVQNRGFLTFEDFKKTFNSVSPKLSERIIVEAFREVDQDSDGRISFKEFEFAMKYGQDEGSPLYF
;
A
#
# COMPACT_ATOMS: atom_id res chain seq x y z
N ALA A 1 -9.39 -7.08 14.62
CA ALA A 1 -10.09 -8.34 14.33
C ALA A 1 -11.30 -8.19 13.38
N ALA A 2 -12.21 -7.21 13.60
CA ALA A 2 -13.45 -7.09 12.81
C ALA A 2 -13.28 -6.79 11.30
N ALA A 3 -12.25 -6.02 10.90
CA ALA A 3 -12.03 -5.65 9.49
C ALA A 3 -11.53 -6.81 8.60
N MET A 4 -10.88 -7.82 9.20
CA MET A 4 -10.33 -9.00 8.50
C MET A 4 -11.42 -10.07 8.27
N GLY A 5 -12.30 -10.29 9.25
CA GLY A 5 -13.46 -11.18 9.11
C GLY A 5 -14.44 -10.73 8.00
N SER A 6 -14.61 -9.42 7.84
CA SER A 6 -15.40 -8.82 6.75
C SER A 6 -14.80 -9.09 5.36
N LEU A 7 -13.47 -9.03 5.22
CA LEU A 7 -12.83 -9.23 3.92
C LEU A 7 -12.91 -10.68 3.46
N ARG A 8 -12.64 -11.66 4.33
CA ARG A 8 -12.72 -13.09 3.97
C ARG A 8 -14.13 -13.46 3.53
N ALA A 9 -15.16 -13.01 4.24
CA ALA A 9 -16.56 -13.23 3.87
C ALA A 9 -16.92 -12.58 2.51
N ARG A 10 -16.44 -11.36 2.24
CA ARG A 10 -16.61 -10.71 0.94
C ARG A 10 -15.88 -11.45 -0.18
N CYS A 11 -14.66 -11.89 0.07
CA CYS A 11 -13.88 -12.67 -0.90
C CYS A 11 -14.56 -14.00 -1.20
N ALA A 12 -15.08 -14.71 -0.20
CA ALA A 12 -15.81 -15.97 -0.38
C ALA A 12 -17.01 -15.77 -1.31
N ARG A 13 -17.88 -14.79 -1.01
CA ARG A 13 -19.04 -14.48 -1.86
C ARG A 13 -18.65 -14.10 -3.28
N VAL A 14 -17.63 -13.26 -3.46
CA VAL A 14 -17.20 -12.85 -4.80
C VAL A 14 -16.56 -14.02 -5.55
N PHE A 15 -15.80 -14.87 -4.87
CA PHE A 15 -15.21 -16.06 -5.46
C PHE A 15 -16.30 -17.02 -5.95
N GLU A 16 -17.32 -17.30 -5.13
CA GLU A 16 -18.46 -18.13 -5.52
C GLU A 16 -19.23 -17.56 -6.71
N VAL A 17 -19.42 -16.23 -6.75
CA VAL A 17 -20.11 -15.57 -7.88
C VAL A 17 -19.29 -15.62 -9.17
N CYS A 18 -17.96 -15.55 -9.08
CA CYS A 18 -17.07 -15.51 -10.24
C CYS A 18 -16.60 -16.91 -10.70
N ASP A 19 -16.64 -17.92 -9.82
CA ASP A 19 -16.37 -19.32 -10.15
C ASP A 19 -17.57 -19.94 -10.85
N GLU A 20 -17.87 -19.43 -12.05
CA GLU A 20 -18.88 -20.01 -12.93
C GLU A 20 -18.54 -21.49 -13.17
N ASP A 21 -19.54 -22.36 -12.99
CA ASP A 21 -19.47 -23.82 -13.04
C ASP A 21 -18.86 -24.54 -11.81
N ASN A 22 -18.61 -23.85 -10.69
CA ASN A 22 -18.04 -24.44 -9.46
C ASN A 22 -16.74 -25.21 -9.71
N LYS A 23 -15.83 -24.63 -10.49
CA LYS A 23 -14.56 -25.25 -10.88
C LYS A 23 -13.59 -25.35 -9.70
N GLY A 24 -13.82 -24.55 -8.65
CA GLY A 24 -12.95 -24.41 -7.48
C GLY A 24 -11.78 -23.45 -7.71
N TYR A 25 -11.75 -22.73 -8.83
CA TYR A 25 -10.69 -21.79 -9.19
C TYR A 25 -11.21 -20.64 -10.06
N LEU A 26 -10.56 -19.48 -9.95
CA LEU A 26 -10.82 -18.35 -10.85
C LEU A 26 -9.89 -18.42 -12.06
N SER A 27 -10.50 -18.37 -13.24
CA SER A 27 -9.79 -18.13 -14.50
C SER A 27 -9.25 -16.70 -14.57
N ARG A 28 -8.57 -16.39 -15.67
CA ARG A 28 -8.05 -15.04 -15.92
C ARG A 28 -9.16 -14.00 -16.00
N GLU A 29 -10.30 -14.38 -16.56
CA GLU A 29 -11.47 -13.53 -16.75
C GLU A 29 -12.22 -13.38 -15.42
N ASP A 30 -12.45 -14.49 -14.71
CA ASP A 30 -13.11 -14.52 -13.40
C ASP A 30 -12.37 -13.64 -12.39
N PHE A 31 -11.02 -13.69 -12.39
CA PHE A 31 -10.21 -12.84 -11.55
C PHE A 31 -10.41 -11.34 -11.81
N LYS A 32 -10.52 -10.93 -13.09
CA LYS A 32 -10.76 -9.52 -13.43
C LYS A 32 -12.10 -9.05 -12.88
N VAL A 33 -13.14 -9.87 -13.04
CA VAL A 33 -14.50 -9.59 -12.53
C VAL A 33 -14.46 -9.49 -11.00
N ALA A 34 -13.79 -10.44 -10.35
CA ALA A 34 -13.66 -10.44 -8.90
C ALA A 34 -12.99 -9.17 -8.34
N VAL A 35 -11.93 -8.68 -9.00
CA VAL A 35 -11.27 -7.41 -8.63
C VAL A 35 -12.22 -6.22 -8.79
N VAL A 36 -12.99 -6.16 -9.87
CA VAL A 36 -14.00 -5.11 -10.08
C VAL A 36 -15.06 -5.15 -8.99
N MET A 37 -15.56 -6.32 -8.62
CA MET A 37 -16.58 -6.47 -7.57
C MET A 37 -16.06 -6.10 -6.17
N LEU A 38 -14.79 -6.38 -5.87
CA LEU A 38 -14.21 -6.09 -4.55
C LEU A 38 -13.74 -4.65 -4.38
N PHE A 39 -13.16 -4.06 -5.43
CA PHE A 39 -12.46 -2.78 -5.35
C PHE A 39 -12.97 -1.71 -6.31
N GLY A 40 -13.89 -2.03 -7.22
CA GLY A 40 -14.55 -1.06 -8.10
C GLY A 40 -13.71 -0.59 -9.29
N TYR A 41 -12.57 -1.23 -9.59
CA TYR A 41 -11.75 -0.88 -10.75
C TYR A 41 -11.35 -2.12 -11.56
N LYS A 42 -11.07 -1.87 -12.85
CA LYS A 42 -10.57 -2.90 -13.77
C LYS A 42 -9.05 -3.02 -13.60
N PRO A 43 -8.50 -4.19 -13.25
CA PRO A 43 -7.06 -4.38 -13.16
C PRO A 43 -6.40 -4.25 -14.54
N SER A 44 -5.18 -3.70 -14.57
CA SER A 44 -4.37 -3.57 -15.78
C SER A 44 -3.87 -4.93 -16.28
N LYS A 45 -3.47 -4.99 -17.55
CA LYS A 45 -2.89 -6.21 -18.13
C LYS A 45 -1.68 -6.70 -17.33
N VAL A 46 -0.81 -5.78 -16.91
CA VAL A 46 0.40 -6.08 -16.14
C VAL A 46 0.06 -6.68 -14.78
N GLU A 47 -0.92 -6.13 -14.07
CA GLU A 47 -1.36 -6.70 -12.79
C GLU A 47 -1.92 -8.11 -12.95
N VAL A 48 -2.76 -8.32 -13.97
CA VAL A 48 -3.33 -9.65 -14.24
C VAL A 48 -2.23 -10.63 -14.62
N ASP A 49 -1.30 -10.25 -15.50
CA ASP A 49 -0.16 -11.09 -15.90
C ASP A 49 0.70 -11.46 -14.70
N SER A 50 1.06 -10.50 -13.84
CA SER A 50 1.83 -10.75 -12.62
C SER A 50 1.14 -11.78 -11.71
N VAL A 51 -0.17 -11.64 -11.51
CA VAL A 51 -0.93 -12.59 -10.69
C VAL A 51 -0.98 -13.97 -11.34
N MET A 52 -1.29 -14.05 -12.64
CA MET A 52 -1.41 -15.34 -13.35
C MET A 52 -0.07 -16.07 -13.43
N SER A 53 1.04 -15.35 -13.66
CA SER A 53 2.38 -15.93 -13.69
C SER A 53 2.82 -16.49 -12.33
N SER A 54 2.23 -16.02 -11.23
CA SER A 54 2.51 -16.58 -9.90
C SER A 54 1.76 -17.90 -9.65
N VAL A 55 0.72 -18.24 -10.43
CA VAL A 55 -0.04 -19.49 -10.30
C VAL A 55 0.85 -20.66 -10.68
N ARG A 56 0.78 -21.72 -9.89
CA ARG A 56 1.62 -22.89 -10.12
C ARG A 56 1.14 -23.62 -11.40
N PRO A 57 2.04 -24.19 -12.22
CA PRO A 57 1.66 -24.83 -13.48
C PRO A 57 0.64 -25.97 -13.33
N GLU A 58 0.64 -26.66 -12.19
CA GLU A 58 -0.31 -27.73 -11.88
C GLU A 58 -1.75 -27.24 -11.60
N ASN A 59 -1.93 -25.94 -11.35
CA ASN A 59 -3.24 -25.37 -11.04
C ASN A 59 -3.86 -24.78 -12.31
N SER A 60 -5.12 -25.14 -12.56
CA SER A 60 -5.91 -24.59 -13.67
C SER A 60 -6.28 -23.10 -13.51
N GLY A 61 -6.06 -22.52 -12.32
CA GLY A 61 -6.30 -21.10 -12.04
C GLY A 61 -6.04 -20.72 -10.59
N ILE A 62 -6.64 -19.60 -10.16
CA ILE A 62 -6.42 -19.05 -8.81
C ILE A 62 -7.38 -19.71 -7.82
N LEU A 63 -6.84 -20.51 -6.90
CA LEU A 63 -7.59 -21.11 -5.79
C LEU A 63 -7.99 -20.06 -4.74
N PHE A 64 -9.05 -20.35 -3.97
CA PHE A 64 -9.62 -19.42 -3.00
C PHE A 64 -8.61 -18.87 -1.99
N GLU A 65 -7.76 -19.71 -1.40
CA GLU A 65 -6.77 -19.23 -0.42
C GLU A 65 -5.74 -18.28 -1.05
N LYS A 66 -5.34 -18.55 -2.30
CA LYS A 66 -4.46 -17.63 -3.03
C LYS A 66 -5.17 -16.33 -3.37
N PHE A 67 -6.41 -16.41 -3.83
CA PHE A 67 -7.25 -15.23 -4.08
C PHE A 67 -7.37 -14.36 -2.81
N LEU A 68 -7.70 -14.96 -1.67
CA LEU A 68 -7.81 -14.25 -0.40
C LEU A 68 -6.52 -13.55 -0.01
N ASN A 69 -5.36 -14.20 -0.15
CA ASN A 69 -4.07 -13.61 0.14
C ASN A 69 -3.79 -12.39 -0.75
N LEU A 70 -4.06 -12.51 -2.05
CA LEU A 70 -3.92 -11.40 -3.00
C LEU A 70 -4.83 -10.22 -2.66
N MET A 71 -6.10 -10.47 -2.35
CA MET A 71 -7.06 -9.43 -1.98
C MET A 71 -6.70 -8.77 -0.64
N SER A 72 -6.17 -9.56 0.31
CA SER A 72 -5.73 -9.06 1.62
C SER A 72 -4.51 -8.15 1.50
N ALA A 73 -3.49 -8.57 0.74
CA ALA A 73 -2.32 -7.74 0.45
C ALA A 73 -2.70 -6.45 -0.27
N ARG A 74 -3.60 -6.52 -1.26
CA ARG A 74 -4.11 -5.35 -1.99
C ARG A 74 -4.87 -4.38 -1.08
N LYS A 75 -5.74 -4.89 -0.19
CA LYS A 75 -6.45 -4.06 0.78
C LYS A 75 -5.48 -3.41 1.78
N ALA A 76 -4.48 -4.15 2.25
CA ALA A 76 -3.44 -3.61 3.12
C ALA A 76 -2.66 -2.48 2.44
N ALA A 77 -2.26 -2.65 1.17
CA ALA A 77 -1.59 -1.62 0.39
C ALA A 77 -2.47 -0.36 0.18
N GLN A 78 -3.78 -0.52 -0.07
CA GLN A 78 -4.71 0.62 -0.16
C GLN A 78 -4.86 1.37 1.16
N LEU A 79 -4.98 0.63 2.27
CA LEU A 79 -5.06 1.23 3.60
C LEU A 79 -3.79 1.99 3.94
N TYR A 80 -2.63 1.38 3.68
CA TYR A 80 -1.33 2.00 3.87
C TYR A 80 -1.19 3.29 3.05
N SER A 81 -1.46 3.25 1.74
CA SER A 81 -1.39 4.44 0.89
C SER A 81 -2.35 5.54 1.36
N SER A 82 -3.57 5.16 1.80
CA SER A 82 -4.53 6.11 2.37
C SER A 82 -4.03 6.72 3.68
N GLU A 83 -3.42 5.92 4.57
CA GLU A 83 -2.88 6.38 5.83
C GLU A 83 -1.69 7.32 5.61
N THR A 84 -0.72 6.94 4.76
CA THR A 84 0.40 7.80 4.35
C THR A 84 -0.09 9.14 3.78
N ARG A 85 -1.12 9.11 2.92
CA ARG A 85 -1.76 10.32 2.36
C ARG A 85 -2.39 11.20 3.44
N GLN A 86 -3.08 10.59 4.41
CA GLN A 86 -3.69 11.31 5.52
C GLN A 86 -2.64 11.96 6.41
N ILE A 87 -1.56 11.25 6.74
CA ILE A 87 -0.45 11.79 7.53
C ILE A 87 0.21 12.96 6.79
N PHE A 88 0.51 12.80 5.51
CA PHE A 88 1.09 13.88 4.70
C PHE A 88 0.20 15.12 4.68
N THR A 89 -1.12 14.93 4.50
CA THR A 89 -2.09 16.03 4.50
C THR A 89 -2.18 16.71 5.88
N ALA A 90 -2.05 15.95 6.97
CA ALA A 90 -2.00 16.51 8.31
C ALA A 90 -0.73 17.34 8.56
N PHE A 91 0.38 17.01 7.90
CA PHE A 91 1.64 17.75 8.01
C PHE A 91 1.64 18.99 7.10
N ASP A 92 1.02 18.91 5.92
CA ASP A 92 0.86 20.03 4.98
C ASP A 92 -0.31 20.94 5.38
N VAL A 93 -0.18 21.62 6.52
CA VAL A 93 -1.24 22.47 7.10
C VAL A 93 -1.76 23.53 6.12
N GLN A 94 -0.90 24.00 5.21
CA GLN A 94 -1.22 25.03 4.22
C GLN A 94 -1.68 24.44 2.87
N ASN A 95 -1.82 23.12 2.74
CA ASN A 95 -2.23 22.39 1.53
C ASN A 95 -1.46 22.81 0.27
N ARG A 96 -0.14 22.99 0.39
CA ARG A 96 0.72 23.36 -0.74
C ARG A 96 1.06 22.20 -1.67
N GLY A 97 0.84 20.97 -1.22
CA GLY A 97 1.24 19.73 -1.90
C GLY A 97 2.68 19.29 -1.62
N PHE A 98 3.37 19.96 -0.70
CA PHE A 98 4.75 19.67 -0.27
C PHE A 98 4.97 20.14 1.17
N LEU A 99 5.85 19.45 1.89
CA LEU A 99 6.26 19.84 3.24
C LEU A 99 7.53 20.67 3.19
N THR A 100 7.51 21.83 3.84
CA THR A 100 8.71 22.63 4.08
C THR A 100 9.43 22.10 5.32
N PHE A 101 10.69 22.48 5.49
CA PHE A 101 11.44 22.19 6.72
C PHE A 101 10.70 22.66 7.99
N GLU A 102 9.99 23.79 7.93
CA GLU A 102 9.20 24.26 9.08
C GLU A 102 8.03 23.34 9.41
N ASP A 103 7.29 22.83 8.42
CA ASP A 103 6.18 21.90 8.66
C ASP A 103 6.71 20.59 9.24
N PHE A 104 7.82 20.10 8.67
CA PHE A 104 8.49 18.90 9.14
C PHE A 104 8.95 19.06 10.60
N LYS A 105 9.65 20.16 10.92
CA LYS A 105 10.12 20.47 12.29
C LYS A 105 8.96 20.61 13.29
N LYS A 106 7.91 21.36 12.93
CA LYS A 106 6.72 21.52 13.80
C LYS A 106 6.08 20.18 14.12
N THR A 107 5.98 19.32 13.12
CA THR A 107 5.41 17.98 13.30
C THR A 107 6.27 17.11 14.23
N PHE A 108 7.59 17.03 13.98
CA PHE A 108 8.48 16.23 14.82
C PHE A 108 8.49 16.70 16.27
N ASN A 109 8.46 18.01 16.51
CA ASN A 109 8.33 18.56 17.86
C ASN A 109 6.99 18.20 18.54
N SER A 110 5.92 18.05 17.78
CA SER A 110 4.61 17.65 18.32
C SER A 110 4.53 16.16 18.63
N VAL A 111 5.20 15.30 17.85
CA VAL A 111 5.11 13.84 17.99
C VAL A 111 6.19 13.28 18.90
N SER A 112 7.39 13.87 18.87
CA SER A 112 8.54 13.45 19.68
C SER A 112 9.38 14.67 20.10
N PRO A 113 8.91 15.43 21.11
CA PRO A 113 9.54 16.69 21.55
C PRO A 113 10.96 16.53 22.11
N LYS A 114 11.46 15.30 22.26
CA LYS A 114 12.81 14.99 22.76
C LYS A 114 13.85 14.89 21.66
N LEU A 115 13.46 14.87 20.39
CA LEU A 115 14.40 14.86 19.27
C LEU A 115 15.12 16.20 19.17
N SER A 116 16.45 16.15 19.01
CA SER A 116 17.22 17.37 18.83
C SER A 116 17.02 17.93 17.42
N GLU A 117 17.11 19.26 17.30
CA GLU A 117 16.99 19.93 16.01
C GLU A 117 17.98 19.41 14.97
N ARG A 118 19.19 19.01 15.40
CA ARG A 118 20.18 18.41 14.52
C ARG A 118 19.68 17.12 13.85
N ILE A 119 19.05 16.24 14.63
CA ILE A 119 18.50 14.97 14.09
C ILE A 119 17.34 15.25 13.13
N ILE A 120 16.52 16.28 13.41
CA ILE A 120 15.44 16.69 12.51
C ILE A 120 16.00 17.21 11.18
N VAL A 121 17.10 17.97 11.21
CA VAL A 121 17.79 18.45 10.00
C VAL A 121 18.37 17.30 9.19
N GLU A 122 19.04 16.34 9.85
CA GLU A 122 19.61 15.17 9.19
C GLU A 122 18.49 14.32 8.55
N ALA A 123 17.40 14.04 9.28
CA ALA A 123 16.24 13.32 8.75
C ALA A 123 15.58 14.06 7.57
N PHE A 124 15.45 15.39 7.62
CA PHE A 124 14.90 16.15 6.50
C PHE A 124 15.74 15.98 5.23
N ARG A 125 17.07 16.06 5.36
CA ARG A 125 18.01 15.90 4.23
C ARG A 125 18.02 14.48 3.65
N GLU A 126 17.76 13.47 4.47
CA GLU A 126 17.64 12.09 3.98
C GLU A 126 16.36 11.88 3.18
N VAL A 127 15.29 12.60 3.53
CA VAL A 127 13.98 12.49 2.85
C VAL A 127 13.90 13.36 1.60
N ASP A 128 14.49 14.56 1.61
CA ASP A 128 14.60 15.49 0.48
C ASP A 128 15.64 14.97 -0.55
N GLN A 129 15.20 14.05 -1.42
CA GLN A 129 16.08 13.29 -2.32
C GLN A 129 16.58 14.13 -3.49
N ASP A 130 15.77 15.08 -3.95
CA ASP A 130 16.16 15.99 -5.03
C ASP A 130 16.80 17.31 -4.53
N SER A 131 16.84 17.51 -3.20
CA SER A 131 17.46 18.66 -2.55
C SER A 131 16.84 20.00 -2.97
N ASP A 132 15.54 20.03 -3.28
CA ASP A 132 14.82 21.24 -3.62
C ASP A 132 14.37 22.05 -2.38
N GLY A 133 14.65 21.53 -1.18
CA GLY A 133 14.30 22.12 0.10
C GLY A 133 12.84 21.87 0.51
N ARG A 134 12.17 20.94 -0.15
CA ARG A 134 10.78 20.54 0.08
C ARG A 134 10.70 19.02 0.07
N ILE A 135 9.73 18.48 0.78
CA ILE A 135 9.41 17.06 0.72
C ILE A 135 8.12 16.91 -0.06
N SER A 136 8.23 16.34 -1.26
CA SER A 136 7.10 15.94 -2.07
C SER A 136 6.37 14.76 -1.44
N PHE A 137 5.12 14.51 -1.87
CA PHE A 137 4.40 13.32 -1.42
C PHE A 137 5.12 12.01 -1.79
N LYS A 138 5.85 11.98 -2.91
CA LYS A 138 6.59 10.78 -3.34
C LYS A 138 7.75 10.47 -2.41
N GLU A 139 8.51 11.50 -2.02
CA GLU A 139 9.62 11.36 -1.06
C GLU A 139 9.11 10.97 0.32
N PHE A 140 8.00 11.57 0.76
CA PHE A 140 7.35 11.20 2.00
C PHE A 140 6.85 9.75 1.99
N GLU A 141 6.22 9.32 0.89
CA GLU A 141 5.76 7.93 0.74
C GLU A 141 6.93 6.96 0.71
N PHE A 142 8.03 7.33 0.05
CA PHE A 142 9.27 6.57 0.07
C PHE A 142 9.76 6.44 1.52
N ALA A 143 10.01 7.53 2.23
CA ALA A 143 10.49 7.52 3.61
C ALA A 143 9.60 6.67 4.56
N MET A 144 8.28 6.76 4.43
CA MET A 144 7.33 5.96 5.21
C MET A 144 7.40 4.46 4.90
N LYS A 145 7.71 4.07 3.64
CA LYS A 145 7.85 2.66 3.24
C LYS A 145 9.13 2.05 3.81
N TYR A 146 10.25 2.79 3.76
CA TYR A 146 11.54 2.30 4.26
C TYR A 146 11.66 2.36 5.79
N GLY A 147 10.96 3.27 6.47
CA GLY A 147 10.97 3.35 7.93
C GLY A 147 10.30 2.18 8.65
N GLN A 148 9.60 1.28 7.94
CA GLN A 148 8.99 0.07 8.51
C GLN A 148 9.72 -1.23 8.14
N ASP A 149 10.61 -1.20 7.14
CA ASP A 149 11.58 -2.26 6.89
C ASP A 149 12.80 -2.04 7.81
N GLU A 150 12.66 -2.34 9.10
CA GLU A 150 13.79 -2.62 9.99
C GLU A 150 14.50 -3.89 9.46
N GLY A 151 15.28 -3.70 8.40
CA GLY A 151 15.88 -4.77 7.62
C GLY A 151 16.52 -4.35 6.29
N SER A 152 16.84 -3.06 6.06
CA SER A 152 17.66 -2.67 4.90
C SER A 152 19.16 -2.78 5.21
N PRO A 153 19.94 -3.54 4.43
CA PRO A 153 21.33 -3.91 4.73
C PRO A 153 22.35 -2.84 4.28
N LEU A 154 22.07 -1.55 4.50
CA LEU A 154 23.01 -0.49 4.16
C LEU A 154 23.86 -0.04 5.34
N TYR A 155 24.28 -0.99 6.19
CA TYR A 155 25.43 -0.86 7.07
C TYR A 155 26.04 -2.24 7.36
N PHE A 156 26.73 -2.80 6.37
CA PHE A 156 27.95 -3.60 6.54
C PHE A 156 28.88 -3.33 5.36
#